data_AF-A0A0G0B7L2-F1
#
_entry.id   AF-A0A0G0B7L2-F1
#
_cell.length_a   1.000
_cell.length_b   1.000
_cell.length_c   1.000
_cell.angle_alpha   90.00
_cell.angle_beta   90.00
_cell.angle_gamma   90.00
#
_symmetry.space_group_name_H-M   'P 1'
#
loop_
_entity.id
_entity.type
_entity.pdbx_description
1 polymer ?
#
loop_
_entity_poly.entity_id
_entity_poly.type
_entity_poly.pdbx_seq_one_letter_code
_entity_poly.pdbx_strand_id
1 'polypeptide(L)'
;MNLFENITKSWSKYEINTELFFLLSIFLISILTIYLLTKERKLLIISIISFLIGIFSNFVGIYLVNLLFKIEITEIFKMIPLLTSILILSNLGILIGFYISKRHAKGFNISSIRKEYYSDTIKQTIFLLLLGSSTLLFLSVQTEAVISISILSTILSIWSSYGISKYFLK
;
A
#
# COMPACT_ATOMS: atom_id res chain seq x y z
N MET A 1 1.98 18.14 -23.70
CA MET A 1 0.75 17.90 -22.91
C MET A 1 1.19 17.55 -21.50
N ASN A 2 0.91 18.40 -20.51
CA ASN A 2 1.36 18.15 -19.13
C ASN A 2 0.54 17.01 -18.53
N LEU A 3 1.20 16.00 -17.96
CA LEU A 3 0.53 14.83 -17.40
C LEU A 3 -0.39 15.21 -16.21
N PHE A 4 0.03 16.23 -15.45
CA PHE A 4 -0.80 16.89 -14.44
C PHE A 4 -2.04 17.56 -15.03
N GLU A 5 -1.95 18.17 -16.23
CA GLU A 5 -3.12 18.75 -16.89
C GLU A 5 -4.09 17.67 -17.37
N ASN A 6 -3.64 16.52 -17.86
CA ASN A 6 -4.55 15.46 -18.31
C ASN A 6 -5.25 14.74 -17.14
N ILE A 7 -4.55 14.54 -16.01
CA ILE A 7 -5.16 14.00 -14.78
C ILE A 7 -6.16 15.00 -14.18
N THR A 8 -5.86 16.30 -14.24
CA THR A 8 -6.76 17.33 -13.66
C THR A 8 -7.89 17.76 -14.59
N LYS A 9 -7.72 17.70 -15.92
CA LYS A 9 -8.75 18.06 -16.91
C LYS A 9 -9.86 17.01 -17.04
N SER A 10 -9.57 15.76 -16.71
CA SER A 10 -10.57 14.70 -16.71
C SER A 10 -11.48 14.74 -15.47
N TRP A 11 -11.17 15.57 -14.47
CA TRP A 11 -11.82 15.53 -13.16
C TRP A 11 -12.50 16.88 -12.85
N SER A 12 -13.68 16.83 -12.22
CA SER A 12 -14.21 18.02 -11.57
C SER A 12 -13.38 18.34 -10.32
N LYS A 13 -13.25 19.63 -9.97
CA LYS A 13 -12.58 20.05 -8.73
C LYS A 13 -13.18 19.37 -7.47
N TYR A 14 -14.47 19.03 -7.53
CA TYR A 14 -15.17 18.34 -6.45
C TYR A 14 -14.69 16.90 -6.28
N GLU A 15 -14.52 16.15 -7.37
CA GLU A 15 -14.02 14.77 -7.33
C GLU A 15 -12.58 14.69 -6.83
N ILE A 16 -11.70 15.60 -7.30
CA ILE A 16 -10.32 15.68 -6.81
C ILE A 16 -10.31 15.85 -5.29
N ASN A 17 -11.08 16.81 -4.78
CA ASN A 17 -11.13 17.09 -3.35
C ASN A 17 -11.70 15.92 -2.55
N THR A 18 -12.73 15.26 -3.08
CA THR A 18 -13.38 14.13 -2.41
C THR A 18 -12.44 12.91 -2.32
N GLU A 19 -11.75 12.58 -3.42
CA GLU A 19 -10.80 11.47 -3.44
C GLU A 19 -9.61 11.74 -2.52
N LEU A 20 -9.06 12.95 -2.57
CA LEU A 20 -7.98 13.37 -1.69
C LEU A 20 -8.39 13.33 -0.22
N PHE A 21 -9.62 13.73 0.10
CA PHE A 21 -10.18 13.61 1.45
C PHE A 21 -10.30 12.15 1.89
N PHE A 22 -10.76 11.25 1.03
CA PHE A 22 -10.85 9.82 1.37
C PHE A 22 -9.47 9.20 1.62
N LEU A 23 -8.49 9.44 0.74
CA LEU A 23 -7.14 8.92 0.90
C LEU A 23 -6.45 9.48 2.15
N LEU A 24 -6.59 10.78 2.42
CA LEU A 24 -6.09 11.39 3.65
C LEU A 24 -6.78 10.83 4.89
N SER A 25 -8.09 10.57 4.83
CA SER A 25 -8.83 9.98 5.93
C SER A 25 -8.34 8.57 6.23
N ILE A 26 -8.15 7.72 5.21
CA ILE A 26 -7.60 6.37 5.36
C ILE A 26 -6.20 6.44 5.97
N PHE A 27 -5.33 7.33 5.47
CA PHE A 27 -3.99 7.50 6.00
C PHE A 27 -3.98 8.00 7.46
N LEU A 28 -4.74 9.05 7.78
CA LEU A 28 -4.75 9.62 9.13
C LEU A 28 -5.38 8.68 10.15
N ILE A 29 -6.53 8.08 9.83
CA ILE A 29 -7.21 7.13 10.71
C ILE A 29 -6.31 5.92 10.97
N SER A 30 -5.65 5.40 9.94
CA SER A 30 -4.74 4.26 10.12
C SER A 30 -3.56 4.61 10.99
N ILE A 31 -2.81 5.67 10.71
CA ILE A 31 -1.65 6.08 11.53
C ILE A 31 -2.07 6.38 12.98
N LEU A 32 -3.21 7.05 13.18
CA LEU A 32 -3.73 7.34 14.51
C LEU A 32 -4.11 6.06 15.27
N THR A 33 -4.77 5.11 14.60
CA THR A 33 -5.09 3.79 15.18
C THR A 33 -3.84 3.03 15.58
N ILE A 34 -2.83 3.00 14.69
CA ILE A 34 -1.54 2.34 14.93
C ILE A 34 -0.84 2.97 16.13
N TYR A 35 -0.83 4.31 16.22
CA TYR A 35 -0.26 5.04 17.35
C TYR A 35 -0.95 4.69 18.68
N LEU A 36 -2.28 4.75 18.71
CA LEU A 36 -3.06 4.49 19.92
C LEU A 36 -2.90 3.05 20.43
N LEU A 37 -2.89 2.08 19.51
CA LEU A 37 -2.82 0.66 19.87
C LEU A 37 -1.40 0.23 20.29
N THR A 38 -0.37 0.67 19.55
CA THR A 38 1.00 0.19 19.78
C THR A 38 1.76 1.04 20.79
N LYS A 39 1.56 2.37 20.78
CA LYS A 39 2.40 3.38 21.45
C LYS A 39 3.89 3.31 21.08
N GLU A 40 4.24 2.59 20.02
CA GLU A 40 5.62 2.38 19.59
C GLU A 40 5.97 3.24 18.36
N ARG A 41 6.89 4.20 18.55
CA ARG A 41 7.31 5.11 17.47
C ARG A 41 7.94 4.37 16.30
N LYS A 42 8.65 3.26 16.55
CA LYS A 42 9.31 2.45 15.51
C LYS A 42 8.30 1.85 14.53
N LEU A 43 7.21 1.27 15.04
CA LEU A 43 6.15 0.70 14.21
C LEU A 43 5.40 1.80 13.45
N LEU A 44 5.13 2.93 14.11
CA LEU A 44 4.50 4.08 13.47
C LEU A 44 5.31 4.62 12.28
N ILE A 45 6.64 4.76 12.44
CA ILE A 45 7.53 5.21 11.36
C ILE A 45 7.50 4.23 10.18
N ILE A 46 7.56 2.93 10.45
CA ILE A 46 7.45 1.88 9.40
C ILE A 46 6.12 2.02 8.65
N SER A 47 5.01 2.21 9.37
CA SER A 47 3.69 2.39 8.76
C SER A 47 3.61 3.63 7.88
N ILE A 48 4.11 4.79 8.34
CA ILE A 48 4.13 6.03 7.54
C ILE A 48 4.94 5.82 6.25
N ILE A 49 6.12 5.24 6.37
CA ILE A 49 7.00 4.97 5.23
C ILE A 49 6.33 4.03 4.24
N SER A 50 5.65 2.98 4.72
CA SER A 50 4.91 2.04 3.87
C SER A 50 3.86 2.75 3.01
N PHE A 51 3.07 3.64 3.61
CA PHE A 51 2.09 4.44 2.87
C PHE A 51 2.74 5.39 1.87
N LEU A 52 3.81 6.10 2.26
CA LEU A 52 4.52 7.03 1.35
C LEU A 52 5.09 6.32 0.13
N ILE A 53 5.68 5.14 0.32
CA ILE A 53 6.20 4.31 -0.78
C ILE A 53 5.05 3.82 -1.66
N GLY A 54 3.92 3.43 -1.07
CA GLY A 54 2.72 3.04 -1.82
C GLY A 54 2.19 4.18 -2.70
N ILE A 55 2.06 5.38 -2.14
CA ILE A 55 1.63 6.58 -2.88
C ILE A 55 2.58 6.87 -4.04
N PHE A 56 3.89 6.89 -3.78
CA PHE A 56 4.89 7.15 -4.82
C PHE A 56 4.84 6.08 -5.92
N SER A 57 4.76 4.81 -5.55
CA SER A 57 4.66 3.70 -6.50
C SER A 57 3.41 3.77 -7.35
N ASN A 58 2.27 4.17 -6.79
CA ASN A 58 1.03 4.34 -7.54
C ASN A 58 1.17 5.41 -8.63
N PHE A 59 1.74 6.58 -8.29
CA PHE A 59 1.99 7.63 -9.28
C PHE A 59 2.93 7.17 -10.39
N VAL A 60 4.03 6.49 -10.03
CA VAL A 60 4.98 5.95 -11.01
C VAL A 60 4.31 4.89 -11.89
N GLY A 61 3.53 3.99 -11.31
CA GLY A 61 2.83 2.94 -12.05
C GLY A 61 1.81 3.47 -13.05
N ILE A 62 0.98 4.44 -12.64
CA ILE A 62 0.02 5.11 -13.54
C ILE A 62 0.76 5.83 -14.67
N TYR A 63 1.85 6.55 -14.34
CA TYR A 63 2.66 7.25 -15.32
C TYR A 63 3.26 6.29 -16.37
N LEU A 64 3.86 5.19 -15.92
CA LEU A 64 4.47 4.20 -16.79
C LEU A 64 3.45 3.53 -17.71
N VAL A 65 2.25 3.24 -17.19
CA VAL A 65 1.20 2.62 -18.00
C VAL A 65 0.71 3.54 -19.12
N ASN A 66 0.50 4.82 -18.81
CA ASN A 66 0.13 5.81 -19.81
C ASN A 66 1.24 6.00 -20.87
N LEU A 67 2.52 6.04 -20.44
CA LEU A 67 3.64 6.30 -21.34
C LEU A 67 4.01 5.10 -22.22
N LEU A 68 4.08 3.89 -21.66
CA LEU A 68 4.56 2.70 -22.35
C LEU A 68 3.45 1.98 -23.13
N PHE A 69 2.27 1.84 -22.53
CA PHE A 69 1.16 1.07 -23.10
C PHE A 69 0.10 1.96 -23.75
N LYS A 70 0.22 3.29 -23.65
CA LYS A 70 -0.73 4.27 -24.20
C LYS A 70 -2.17 4.03 -23.72
N ILE A 71 -2.33 3.48 -22.52
CA ILE A 71 -3.64 3.26 -21.91
C ILE A 71 -4.15 4.60 -21.39
N GLU A 72 -5.32 5.01 -21.87
CA GLU A 72 -5.98 6.23 -21.39
C GLU A 72 -6.35 6.11 -19.92
N ILE A 73 -6.01 7.14 -19.14
CA ILE A 73 -6.33 7.21 -17.72
C ILE A 73 -7.82 7.55 -17.59
N THR A 74 -8.63 6.53 -17.31
CA THR A 74 -10.07 6.65 -17.04
C THR A 74 -10.35 6.66 -15.54
N GLU A 75 -11.61 6.83 -15.15
CA GLU A 75 -12.01 6.89 -13.74
C GLU A 75 -11.64 5.64 -12.94
N ILE A 76 -11.54 4.48 -13.58
CA ILE A 76 -11.20 3.22 -12.90
C ILE A 76 -9.80 3.25 -12.28
N PHE A 77 -8.90 4.10 -12.77
CA PHE A 77 -7.57 4.30 -12.19
C PHE A 77 -7.62 4.97 -10.81
N LYS A 78 -8.74 5.61 -10.43
CA LYS A 78 -9.00 6.10 -9.06
C LYS A 78 -8.99 4.95 -8.04
N MET A 79 -9.29 3.71 -8.46
CA MET A 79 -9.28 2.54 -7.57
C MET A 79 -7.87 2.11 -7.13
N ILE A 80 -6.82 2.48 -7.87
CA ILE A 80 -5.45 2.08 -7.57
C ILE A 80 -5.04 2.50 -6.14
N PRO A 81 -5.06 3.79 -5.76
CA PRO A 81 -4.66 4.20 -4.42
C PRO A 81 -5.53 3.60 -3.31
N LEU A 82 -6.81 3.34 -3.56
CA LEU A 82 -7.69 2.66 -2.60
C LEU A 82 -7.28 1.20 -2.38
N LEU A 83 -7.12 0.44 -3.46
CA LEU A 83 -6.71 -0.97 -3.40
C LEU A 83 -5.35 -1.14 -2.74
N THR A 84 -4.36 -0.33 -3.16
CA THR A 84 -3.02 -0.36 -2.56
C THR A 84 -3.07 -0.04 -1.07
N SER A 85 -3.87 0.95 -0.65
CA SER A 85 -4.00 1.31 0.77
C SER A 85 -4.59 0.18 1.61
N ILE A 86 -5.63 -0.49 1.11
CA ILE A 86 -6.25 -1.64 1.81
C ILE A 86 -5.25 -2.79 1.97
N LEU A 87 -4.47 -3.08 0.93
CA LEU A 87 -3.50 -4.17 0.97
C LEU A 87 -2.27 -3.83 1.83
N ILE A 88 -1.82 -2.58 1.84
CA ILE A 88 -0.80 -2.12 2.79
C ILE A 88 -1.33 -2.24 4.23
N LEU A 89 -2.59 -1.84 4.46
CA LEU A 89 -3.22 -1.96 5.78
C LEU A 89 -3.32 -3.38 6.27
N SER A 90 -3.66 -4.34 5.41
CA SER A 90 -3.70 -5.75 5.81
C SER A 90 -2.31 -6.24 6.24
N ASN A 91 -1.25 -5.82 5.53
CA ASN A 91 0.13 -6.15 5.90
C ASN A 91 0.54 -5.56 7.25
N LEU A 92 0.32 -4.26 7.42
CA LEU A 92 0.63 -3.55 8.66
C LEU A 92 -0.22 -4.06 9.83
N GLY A 93 -1.48 -4.43 9.56
CA GLY A 93 -2.38 -5.03 10.53
C GLY A 93 -1.85 -6.34 11.10
N ILE A 94 -1.26 -7.19 10.27
CA ILE A 94 -0.63 -8.45 10.74
C ILE A 94 0.60 -8.14 11.60
N LEU A 95 1.49 -7.26 11.13
CA LEU A 95 2.68 -6.82 11.89
C LEU A 95 2.31 -6.28 13.28
N ILE A 96 1.31 -5.40 13.33
CA ILE A 96 0.87 -4.73 14.54
C ILE A 96 0.10 -5.68 15.44
N GLY A 97 -0.74 -6.54 14.86
CA GLY A 97 -1.45 -7.60 15.59
C GLY A 97 -0.49 -8.54 16.30
N PHE A 98 0.58 -8.95 15.62
CA PHE A 98 1.65 -9.74 16.23
C PHE A 98 2.30 -9.00 17.41
N TYR A 99 2.69 -7.73 17.23
CA TYR A 99 3.26 -6.91 18.29
C TYR A 99 2.34 -6.83 19.52
N ILE A 100 1.07 -6.48 19.32
CA ILE A 100 0.10 -6.33 20.41
C ILE A 100 -0.09 -7.67 21.16
N SER A 101 -0.14 -8.78 20.43
CA SER A 101 -0.33 -10.11 21.04
C SER A 101 0.86 -10.58 21.88
N LYS A 102 2.08 -10.14 21.55
CA LYS A 102 3.33 -10.64 22.18
C LYS A 102 4.02 -9.63 23.08
N ARG A 103 3.68 -8.34 23.06
CA ARG A 103 4.38 -7.29 23.84
C ARG A 103 4.39 -7.51 25.34
N HIS A 104 3.43 -8.27 25.89
CA HIS A 104 3.35 -8.59 27.32
C HIS A 104 3.83 -10.01 27.66
N ALA A 105 4.29 -10.78 26.67
CA ALA A 105 4.79 -12.13 26.90
C ALA A 105 6.18 -12.09 27.55
N LYS A 106 6.44 -13.02 28.48
CA LYS A 106 7.78 -13.17 29.08
C LYS A 106 8.80 -13.51 28.00
N GLY A 107 9.92 -12.78 27.97
CA GLY A 107 11.00 -12.99 27.01
C GLY A 107 10.75 -12.40 25.61
N PHE A 108 9.77 -11.51 25.44
CA PHE A 108 9.54 -10.83 24.18
C PHE A 108 10.76 -9.98 23.77
N ASN A 109 11.22 -10.18 22.53
CA ASN A 109 12.27 -9.40 21.91
C ASN A 109 11.73 -8.78 20.62
N ILE A 110 11.95 -7.48 20.41
CA ILE A 110 11.48 -6.75 19.23
C ILE A 110 12.03 -7.34 17.92
N SER A 111 13.22 -7.96 17.96
CA SER A 111 13.80 -8.67 16.81
C SER A 111 12.97 -9.88 16.36
N SER A 112 12.15 -10.46 17.24
CA SER A 112 11.22 -11.55 16.89
C SER A 112 10.10 -11.08 15.96
N ILE A 113 9.68 -9.81 16.07
CA ILE A 113 8.69 -9.20 15.17
C ILE A 113 9.16 -9.28 13.73
N ARG A 114 10.46 -9.02 13.49
CA ARG A 114 11.00 -9.00 12.13
C ARG A 114 10.98 -10.39 11.47
N LYS A 115 11.19 -11.46 12.24
CA LYS A 115 11.12 -12.83 11.71
C LYS A 115 9.69 -13.18 11.30
N GLU A 116 8.71 -12.84 12.12
CA GLU A 116 7.30 -13.05 11.79
C GLU A 116 6.92 -12.19 10.58
N TYR A 117 7.31 -10.92 10.59
CA TYR A 117 6.99 -9.98 9.51
C TYR A 117 7.51 -10.44 8.15
N TYR A 118 8.67 -11.09 8.10
CA TYR A 118 9.18 -11.71 6.88
C TYR A 118 8.27 -12.83 6.37
N SER A 119 7.87 -13.74 7.25
CA SER A 119 6.96 -14.85 6.92
C SER A 119 5.64 -14.32 6.38
N ASP A 120 5.06 -13.31 7.02
CA ASP A 120 3.79 -12.73 6.60
C ASP A 120 3.90 -11.92 5.31
N THR A 121 5.01 -11.21 5.11
CA THR A 121 5.34 -10.53 3.84
C THR A 121 5.39 -11.52 2.68
N ILE A 122 6.00 -12.71 2.88
CA ILE A 122 6.01 -13.77 1.87
C ILE A 122 4.60 -14.26 1.59
N LYS A 123 3.82 -14.62 2.63
CA LYS A 123 2.45 -15.11 2.47
C LYS A 123 1.59 -14.12 1.70
N GLN A 124 1.70 -12.83 2.02
CA GLN A 124 0.96 -11.78 1.32
C GLN A 124 1.45 -11.58 -0.11
N THR A 125 2.76 -11.68 -0.37
CA THR A 125 3.29 -11.64 -1.75
C THR A 125 2.71 -12.80 -2.58
N ILE A 126 2.68 -14.02 -2.03
CA ILE A 126 2.09 -15.19 -2.70
C ILE A 126 0.61 -14.96 -2.97
N PHE A 127 -0.14 -14.47 -1.98
CA PHE A 127 -1.55 -14.13 -2.13
C PHE A 127 -1.77 -13.10 -3.26
N LEU A 128 -0.97 -12.04 -3.31
CA LEU A 128 -1.06 -11.00 -4.34
C LEU A 128 -0.72 -11.53 -5.73
N LEU A 129 0.28 -12.39 -5.86
CA LEU A 129 0.63 -13.02 -7.13
C LEU A 129 -0.48 -13.95 -7.63
N LEU A 130 -1.09 -14.74 -6.73
CA LEU A 130 -2.25 -15.57 -7.06
C LEU A 130 -3.44 -14.71 -7.48
N LEU A 131 -3.72 -13.63 -6.76
CA LEU A 131 -4.78 -12.68 -7.10
C LEU A 131 -4.54 -12.07 -8.49
N GLY A 132 -3.33 -11.59 -8.77
CA GLY A 132 -2.97 -11.07 -10.09
C GLY A 132 -3.11 -12.12 -11.20
N SER A 133 -2.67 -13.36 -10.95
CA SER A 133 -2.82 -14.44 -11.92
C SER A 133 -4.28 -14.78 -12.23
N SER A 134 -5.17 -14.71 -11.23
CA SER A 134 -6.61 -14.95 -11.41
C SER A 134 -7.27 -13.90 -12.29
N THR A 135 -6.73 -12.67 -12.28
CA THR A 135 -7.29 -11.54 -13.03
C THR A 135 -6.90 -11.53 -14.51
N LEU A 136 -5.88 -12.32 -14.90
CA LEU A 136 -5.51 -12.54 -16.31
C LEU A 136 -6.62 -13.20 -17.13
N LEU A 137 -7.58 -13.85 -16.48
CA LEU A 137 -8.63 -14.60 -17.15
C LEU A 137 -9.90 -13.78 -17.41
N PHE A 138 -10.07 -12.59 -16.82
CA PHE A 138 -11.43 -12.02 -16.66
C PHE A 138 -11.58 -10.50 -16.80
N LEU A 139 -10.69 -9.75 -17.45
CA LEU A 139 -10.78 -8.29 -17.40
C LEU A 139 -10.53 -7.55 -18.71
N SER A 140 -11.16 -6.37 -18.80
CA SER A 140 -10.78 -5.35 -19.77
C SER A 140 -9.32 -4.92 -19.52
N VAL A 141 -8.61 -4.50 -20.56
CA VAL A 141 -7.21 -4.04 -20.50
C VAL A 141 -7.01 -2.96 -19.42
N GLN A 142 -8.02 -2.10 -19.21
CA GLN A 142 -7.96 -1.07 -18.18
C GLN A 142 -8.00 -1.65 -16.76
N THR A 143 -8.86 -2.63 -16.51
CA THR A 143 -8.98 -3.23 -15.17
C THR A 143 -7.76 -4.09 -14.84
N GLU A 144 -7.20 -4.79 -15.84
CA GLU A 144 -5.95 -5.54 -15.68
C GLU A 144 -4.79 -4.61 -15.28
N ALA A 145 -4.67 -3.45 -15.94
CA ALA A 145 -3.67 -2.45 -15.62
C ALA A 145 -3.84 -1.91 -14.19
N VAL A 146 -5.07 -1.58 -13.79
CA VAL A 146 -5.39 -1.11 -12.43
C VAL A 146 -4.96 -2.12 -11.37
N ILE A 147 -5.33 -3.39 -11.54
CA ILE A 147 -5.00 -4.44 -10.57
C ILE A 147 -3.49 -4.67 -10.54
N SER A 148 -2.84 -4.72 -11.71
CA SER A 148 -1.40 -4.95 -11.82
C SER A 148 -0.59 -3.83 -11.15
N ILE A 149 -0.95 -2.55 -11.39
CA ILE A 149 -0.31 -1.41 -10.69
C ILE A 149 -0.53 -1.51 -9.18
N SER A 150 -1.75 -1.85 -8.75
CA SER A 150 -2.09 -1.96 -7.32
C SER A 150 -1.27 -3.06 -6.63
N ILE A 151 -1.14 -4.23 -7.27
CA ILE A 151 -0.35 -5.36 -6.77
C ILE A 151 1.13 -5.00 -6.71
N LEU A 152 1.70 -4.50 -7.81
CA LEU A 152 3.12 -4.16 -7.87
C LEU A 152 3.49 -3.09 -6.84
N SER A 153 2.63 -2.07 -6.70
CA SER A 153 2.85 -0.99 -5.73
C SER A 153 2.75 -1.47 -4.29
N THR A 154 1.85 -2.42 -4.03
CA THR A 154 1.73 -3.07 -2.72
C THR A 154 2.97 -3.91 -2.42
N ILE A 155 3.41 -4.76 -3.35
CA ILE A 155 4.62 -5.60 -3.18
C ILE A 155 5.84 -4.71 -2.91
N LEU A 156 6.02 -3.66 -3.71
CA LEU A 156 7.12 -2.72 -3.55
C LEU A 156 7.08 -2.02 -2.18
N SER A 157 5.90 -1.59 -1.73
CA SER A 157 5.73 -0.97 -0.41
C SER A 157 6.04 -1.93 0.74
N ILE A 158 5.49 -3.15 0.72
CA ILE A 158 5.67 -4.12 1.80
C ILE A 158 7.13 -4.56 1.90
N TRP A 159 7.77 -4.89 0.77
CA TRP A 159 9.18 -5.30 0.77
C TRP A 159 10.12 -4.17 1.18
N SER A 160 9.83 -2.93 0.77
CA SER A 160 10.58 -1.77 1.24
C SER A 160 10.40 -1.56 2.74
N SER A 161 9.18 -1.74 3.25
CA SER A 161 8.87 -1.63 4.68
C SER A 161 9.59 -2.71 5.49
N TYR A 162 9.64 -3.95 4.99
CA TYR A 162 10.46 -5.01 5.58
C TYR A 162 11.96 -4.68 5.55
N GLY A 163 12.47 -4.18 4.42
CA GLY A 163 13.86 -3.74 4.30
C GLY A 163 14.23 -2.66 5.32
N ILE A 164 13.33 -1.68 5.49
CA ILE A 164 13.49 -0.58 6.43
C ILE A 164 13.35 -1.04 7.88
N SER A 165 12.49 -2.03 8.14
CA SER A 165 12.34 -2.64 9.48
C SER A 165 13.66 -3.18 10.03
N LYS A 166 14.60 -3.60 9.18
CA LYS A 166 15.96 -4.02 9.59
C LYS A 166 16.73 -2.94 10.35
N TYR A 167 16.48 -1.67 10.06
CA TYR A 167 17.18 -0.55 10.69
C TYR A 167 16.50 -0.12 12.00
N PHE A 168 15.18 -0.24 12.09
CA PHE A 168 14.39 0.22 13.25
C PHE A 168 14.15 -0.88 14.31
N LEU A 169 13.96 -2.13 13.89
CA LEU A 169 13.59 -3.28 14.74
C LEU A 169 14.79 -4.19 15.06
N LYS A 170 15.99 -3.61 15.27
CA LYS A 170 17.14 -4.34 15.83
C LYS A 170 16.91 -4.65 17.30
#